data_AF-A0A6B1ENN9-F1
#
_entry.id   AF-A0A6B1ENN9-F1
#
_cell.length_a   1.000
_cell.length_b   1.000
_cell.length_c   1.000
_cell.angle_alpha   90.00
_cell.angle_beta   90.00
_cell.angle_gamma   90.00
#
_symmetry.space_group_name_H-M   'P 1'
#
loop_
_entity.id
_entity.type
_entity.pdbx_description
1 polymer ?
#
loop_
_entity_poly.entity_id
_entity_poly.type
_entity_poly.pdbx_seq_one_letter_code
_entity_poly.pdbx_strand_id
1 'polypeptide(L)'
;MKHPNWTEADSSKCKQIWAEYQKQHDITERIGQTAGIDPKSGKVWFGNSALEIVNKRETEGLTSPLFFERVGYTAYFRKGRGGNSRNSGLTQNPFLWKGF
;
A
#
# COMPACT_ATOMS: atom_id res chain seq x y z
N MET A 1 13.97 -7.94 9.26
CA MET A 1 13.29 -9.25 9.13
C MET A 1 12.29 -9.18 7.98
N LYS A 2 12.50 -9.90 6.86
CA LYS A 2 11.49 -10.05 5.78
C LYS A 2 10.23 -10.68 6.41
N HIS A 3 9.01 -10.22 6.12
CA HIS A 3 7.84 -11.05 6.47
C HIS A 3 7.91 -12.26 5.55
N PRO A 4 8.10 -13.49 6.06
CA PRO A 4 8.36 -14.66 5.22
C PRO A 4 7.16 -15.06 4.34
N ASN A 5 6.01 -14.43 4.52
CA ASN A 5 4.73 -14.85 3.93
C ASN A 5 4.14 -13.85 2.92
N TRP A 6 4.81 -12.73 2.62
CA TRP A 6 4.33 -11.83 1.58
C TRP A 6 4.99 -12.16 0.25
N THR A 7 4.17 -12.55 -0.71
CA THR A 7 4.61 -12.96 -2.04
C THR A 7 4.35 -11.87 -3.07
N GLU A 8 4.98 -11.98 -4.23
CA GLU A 8 4.64 -11.14 -5.38
C GLU A 8 3.17 -11.34 -5.80
N ALA A 9 2.64 -12.54 -5.64
CA ALA A 9 1.23 -12.84 -5.89
C ALA A 9 0.29 -12.03 -4.98
N ASP A 10 0.61 -11.88 -3.69
CA ASP A 10 -0.16 -11.04 -2.76
C ASP A 10 -0.21 -9.58 -3.23
N SER A 11 0.88 -9.10 -3.80
CA SER A 11 1.03 -7.74 -4.29
C SER A 11 0.22 -7.51 -5.56
N SER A 12 0.30 -8.45 -6.50
CA SER A 12 -0.54 -8.47 -7.70
C SER A 12 -2.02 -8.53 -7.36
N LYS A 13 -2.39 -9.34 -6.36
CA LYS A 13 -3.76 -9.42 -5.87
C LYS A 13 -4.23 -8.11 -5.25
N CYS A 14 -3.41 -7.44 -4.44
CA CYS A 14 -3.74 -6.11 -3.90
C CYS A 14 -3.98 -5.08 -5.00
N LYS A 15 -3.16 -5.08 -6.05
CA LYS A 15 -3.36 -4.19 -7.21
C LYS A 15 -4.66 -4.46 -7.94
N GLN A 16 -5.03 -5.74 -8.11
CA GLN A 16 -6.32 -6.13 -8.69
C GLN A 16 -7.49 -5.64 -7.84
N ILE A 17 -7.45 -5.92 -6.53
CA ILE A 17 -8.45 -5.44 -5.56
C ILE A 17 -8.58 -3.92 -5.63
N TRP A 18 -7.44 -3.20 -5.70
CA TRP A 18 -7.45 -1.75 -5.80
C TRP A 18 -8.12 -1.28 -7.08
N ALA A 19 -7.72 -1.82 -8.24
CA ALA A 19 -8.28 -1.45 -9.53
C ALA A 19 -9.78 -1.73 -9.61
N GLU A 20 -10.26 -2.82 -9.02
CA GLU A 20 -11.68 -3.13 -8.91
C GLU A 20 -12.40 -2.16 -7.98
N TYR A 21 -11.82 -1.84 -6.82
CA TYR A 21 -12.38 -0.88 -5.87
C TYR A 21 -12.57 0.50 -6.52
N GLN A 22 -11.58 0.99 -7.28
CA GLN A 22 -11.68 2.28 -7.98
C GLN A 22 -12.78 2.31 -9.05
N LYS A 23 -13.12 1.17 -9.64
CA LYS A 23 -14.21 1.09 -10.64
C LYS A 23 -15.59 1.08 -9.98
N GLN A 24 -15.70 0.50 -8.80
CA GLN A 24 -16.97 0.33 -8.09
C GLN A 24 -17.31 1.49 -7.17
N HIS A 25 -16.31 2.25 -6.71
CA HIS A 25 -16.48 3.32 -5.74
C HIS A 25 -15.97 4.65 -6.29
N ASP A 26 -16.76 5.71 -6.08
CA ASP A 26 -16.26 7.06 -6.23
C ASP A 26 -15.25 7.37 -5.11
N ILE A 27 -14.03 7.73 -5.50
CA ILE A 27 -12.92 8.03 -4.61
C ILE A 27 -12.38 9.45 -4.82
N THR A 28 -13.10 10.29 -5.56
CA THR A 28 -12.71 11.67 -5.86
C THR A 28 -12.45 12.50 -4.60
N GLU A 29 -13.30 12.36 -3.58
CA GLU A 29 -13.12 13.03 -2.28
C GLU A 29 -11.95 12.48 -1.45
N ARG A 30 -11.42 11.32 -1.83
CA ARG A 30 -10.31 10.65 -1.12
C ARG A 30 -8.96 10.90 -1.78
N ILE A 31 -8.91 11.69 -2.87
CA ILE A 31 -7.67 12.04 -3.55
C ILE A 31 -6.67 12.63 -2.55
N GLY A 32 -5.43 12.14 -2.60
CA GLY A 32 -4.38 12.54 -1.67
C GLY A 32 -4.40 11.79 -0.33
N GLN A 33 -5.39 10.95 -0.04
CA GLN A 33 -5.31 10.02 1.09
C GLN A 33 -4.46 8.79 0.75
N THR A 34 -4.05 8.06 1.78
CA THR A 34 -3.43 6.75 1.67
C THR A 34 -4.51 5.67 1.79
N ALA A 35 -4.49 4.70 0.88
CA ALA A 35 -5.28 3.48 0.93
C ALA A 35 -4.39 2.33 1.45
N GLY A 36 -4.87 1.55 2.40
CA GLY A 36 -4.26 0.29 2.85
C GLY A 36 -5.13 -0.88 2.43
N ILE A 37 -4.54 -1.92 1.85
CA ILE A 37 -5.24 -3.00 1.15
C ILE A 37 -4.76 -4.34 1.70
N ASP A 38 -5.70 -5.18 2.11
CA ASP A 38 -5.40 -6.54 2.59
C ASP A 38 -5.68 -7.57 1.49
N PRO A 39 -4.67 -8.32 1.02
CA PRO A 39 -4.84 -9.34 -0.02
C PRO A 39 -5.71 -10.52 0.41
N LYS A 40 -5.86 -10.75 1.73
CA LYS A 40 -6.64 -11.88 2.25
C LYS A 40 -8.12 -11.57 2.31
N SER A 41 -8.46 -10.45 2.93
CA SER A 41 -9.86 -10.06 3.12
C SER A 41 -10.44 -9.21 1.98
N GLY A 42 -9.61 -8.63 1.13
CA GLY A 42 -10.05 -7.67 0.12
C GLY A 42 -10.47 -6.31 0.69
N LYS A 43 -10.33 -6.10 2.00
CA LYS A 43 -10.70 -4.86 2.66
C LYS A 43 -9.72 -3.74 2.30
N VAL A 44 -10.28 -2.55 2.14
CA VAL A 44 -9.55 -1.31 1.88
C VAL A 44 -9.84 -0.33 3.02
N TRP A 45 -8.79 0.22 3.61
CA TRP A 45 -8.85 1.28 4.63
C TRP A 45 -8.27 2.57 4.07
N PHE A 46 -8.80 3.71 4.51
CA PHE A 46 -8.29 5.03 4.15
C PHE A 46 -7.79 5.77 5.38
N GLY A 47 -6.75 6.57 5.18
CA GLY A 47 -6.21 7.47 6.20
C GLY A 47 -5.30 8.51 5.58
N ASN A 48 -4.91 9.53 6.35
CA ASN A 48 -4.01 10.57 5.87
C ASN A 48 -2.57 10.04 5.67
N SER A 49 -2.22 8.95 6.38
CA SER A 49 -0.94 8.26 6.29
C SER A 49 -1.08 6.75 6.50
N ALA A 50 -0.08 5.98 6.06
CA ALA A 50 0.00 4.54 6.33
C ALA A 50 0.05 4.24 7.83
N LEU A 51 0.75 5.07 8.62
CA LEU A 51 0.84 4.93 10.08
C LEU A 51 -0.53 5.06 10.74
N GLU A 52 -1.33 6.04 10.31
CA GLU A 52 -2.70 6.20 10.83
C GLU A 52 -3.54 4.93 10.61
N ILE A 53 -3.43 4.33 9.43
CA ILE A 53 -4.16 3.11 9.08
C ILE A 53 -3.69 1.94 9.93
N VAL A 54 -2.38 1.78 10.11
CA VAL A 54 -1.81 0.71 10.94
C VAL A 54 -2.27 0.87 12.39
N ASN A 55 -2.13 2.06 12.98
CA ASN A 55 -2.52 2.30 14.37
C ASN A 55 -4.00 2.01 14.61
N LYS A 56 -4.89 2.46 13.72
CA LYS A 56 -6.33 2.14 13.81
C LYS A 56 -6.58 0.63 13.78
N ARG A 57 -5.90 -0.09 12.90
CA ARG A 57 -6.05 -1.55 12.79
C ARG A 57 -5.47 -2.29 13.99
N GLU A 58 -4.37 -1.83 14.53
CA GLU A 58 -3.80 -2.39 15.75
C GLU A 58 -4.76 -2.25 16.94
N THR A 59 -5.46 -1.12 17.07
CA THR A 59 -6.51 -0.97 18.09
C THR A 59 -7.70 -1.90 17.90
N GLU A 60 -7.93 -2.39 16.68
CA GLU A 60 -8.94 -3.41 16.35
C GLU A 60 -8.39 -4.84 16.44
N GLY A 61 -7.14 -5.03 16.85
CA GLY A 61 -6.47 -6.34 16.90
C GLY A 61 -6.07 -6.91 15.53
N LEU A 62 -6.15 -6.10 14.47
CA LEU A 62 -5.82 -6.49 13.09
C LEU A 62 -4.34 -6.22 12.79
N THR A 63 -3.52 -7.27 12.82
CA THR A 63 -2.07 -7.18 12.59
C THR A 63 -1.62 -7.73 11.23
N SER A 64 -2.56 -8.05 10.33
CA SER A 64 -2.19 -8.56 9.00
C SER A 64 -1.50 -7.48 8.16
N PRO A 65 -0.48 -7.85 7.35
CA PRO A 65 0.23 -6.90 6.51
C PRO A 65 -0.68 -6.27 5.45
N LEU A 66 -0.40 -5.01 5.10
CA LEU A 66 -1.13 -4.26 4.08
C LEU A 66 -0.21 -3.85 2.93
N PHE A 67 -0.81 -3.76 1.75
CA PHE A 67 -0.29 -3.02 0.62
C PHE A 67 -0.81 -1.59 0.67
N PHE A 68 0.03 -0.59 0.41
CA PHE A 68 -0.38 0.81 0.49
C PHE A 68 -0.30 1.50 -0.87
N GLU A 69 -1.33 2.27 -1.21
CA GLU A 69 -1.43 3.11 -2.41
C GLU A 69 -1.86 4.53 -2.06
N ARG A 70 -1.48 5.51 -2.88
CA ARG A 70 -1.92 6.91 -2.70
C ARG A 70 -3.07 7.16 -3.68
N VAL A 71 -4.22 7.58 -3.16
CA VAL A 71 -5.42 7.78 -3.99
C VAL A 71 -5.21 8.95 -4.94
N GLY A 72 -5.50 8.75 -6.23
CA GLY A 72 -5.33 9.76 -7.27
C GLY A 72 -3.89 9.93 -7.78
N TYR A 73 -2.93 9.16 -7.26
CA TYR A 73 -1.54 9.17 -7.73
C TYR A 73 -1.11 7.76 -8.14
N THR A 74 -0.60 7.60 -9.36
CA THR A 74 -0.12 6.31 -9.86
C THR A 74 1.25 5.91 -9.30
N ALA A 75 1.89 6.78 -8.52
CA ALA A 75 3.20 6.56 -7.93
C ALA A 75 3.26 7.05 -6.48
N TYR A 76 3.69 6.18 -5.57
CA TYR A 76 4.13 6.58 -4.24
C TYR A 76 5.43 7.39 -4.38
N PHE A 77 5.47 8.58 -3.79
CA PHE A 77 6.70 9.39 -3.72
C PHE A 77 7.79 8.58 -3.01
N ARG A 78 8.77 8.11 -3.79
CA ARG A 78 10.01 7.54 -3.26
C ARG A 78 10.68 8.62 -2.42
N LYS A 79 11.01 8.34 -1.15
CA LYS A 79 11.94 9.18 -0.39
C LYS A 79 13.27 9.16 -1.17
N GLY A 80 13.55 10.22 -1.90
CA GLY A 80 14.80 10.38 -2.64
C GLY A 80 15.95 10.44 -1.64
N ARG A 81 16.75 9.38 -1.57
CA ARG A 81 18.16 9.55 -1.27
C ARG A 81 18.77 10.18 -2.53
N GLY A 82 19.13 11.46 -2.47
CA GLY A 82 20.02 12.04 -3.47
C GLY A 82 21.27 11.16 -3.56
N GLY A 83 21.60 10.69 -4.76
CA GLY A 83 22.71 9.76 -4.93
C GLY A 83 22.68 8.98 -6.24
N ASN A 84 22.99 9.69 -7.32
CA ASN A 84 23.57 9.26 -8.60
C ASN A 84 22.95 8.10 -9.41
N SER A 85 22.82 8.38 -10.70
CA SER A 85 22.25 7.54 -11.75
C SER A 85 23.14 6.33 -12.07
N ARG A 86 22.51 5.16 -12.27
CA ARG A 86 22.59 4.36 -13.51
C ARG A 86 21.86 3.03 -13.32
N ASN A 87 21.08 2.66 -14.33
CA ASN A 87 20.46 1.36 -14.57
C ASN A 87 19.17 1.07 -13.76
N SER A 88 18.01 1.45 -14.30
CA SER A 88 16.69 1.17 -13.72
C SER A 88 15.98 0.06 -14.49
N GLY A 89 16.40 -1.18 -14.25
CA GLY A 89 15.48 -2.32 -14.33
C GLY A 89 14.51 -2.21 -13.17
N LEU A 90 13.29 -1.74 -13.44
CA LEU A 90 12.25 -1.48 -12.44
C LEU A 90 11.71 -2.80 -11.88
N THR A 91 12.39 -3.36 -10.88
CA THR A 91 11.81 -4.38 -10.01
C THR A 91 10.87 -3.70 -9.03
N GLN A 92 9.57 -3.87 -9.28
CA GLN A 92 8.47 -3.48 -8.41
C GLN A 92 8.53 -4.29 -7.11
N ASN A 93 9.22 -3.78 -6.09
CA ASN A 93 9.23 -4.39 -4.78
C ASN A 93 8.23 -3.68 -3.85
N PRO A 94 7.11 -4.32 -3.46
CA PRO A 94 6.11 -3.74 -2.58
C PRO A 94 6.64 -3.74 -1.15
N PHE A 95 6.89 -2.55 -0.61
CA PHE A 95 7.38 -2.39 0.75
C PHE A 95 6.27 -2.68 1.76
N LEU A 96 6.42 -3.80 2.47
CA LEU A 96 5.87 -4.02 3.81
C LEU A 96 6.40 -2.94 4.75
N TRP A 97 5.52 -2.08 5.27
CA TRP A 97 5.89 -1.10 6.27
C TRP A 97 6.22 -1.82 7.59
N LYS A 98 7.43 -1.61 8.11
CA LYS A 98 7.84 -2.05 9.45
C LYS A 98 8.10 -0.80 10.28
N GLY A 99 7.27 -0.59 11.29
CA GLY A 99 7.53 0.41 12.32
C GLY A 99 8.88 0.13 12.97
N PHE A 100 9.73 1.16 12.96
CA PHE A 100 10.86 1.39 13.84
C PHE A 100 10.80 2.86 14.24
#